data_AF-A0A3D4UK13-F1
#
_entry.id   AF-A0A3D4UK13-F1
#
_cell.length_a   1.000
_cell.length_b   1.000
_cell.length_c   1.000
_cell.angle_alpha   90.00
_cell.angle_beta   90.00
_cell.angle_gamma   90.00
#
_symmetry.space_group_name_H-M   'P 1'
#
loop_
_entity.id
_entity.type
_entity.pdbx_description
1 polymer ?
#
loop_
_entity_poly.entity_id
_entity_poly.type
_entity_poly.pdbx_seq_one_letter_code
_entity_poly.pdbx_strand_id
1 'polypeptide(L)'
;MFEDIFLAASCVQSQREMRAIAESQAQLEDAYQETERQVQERTAELRAQAESLSQSEERFRMAVHGSQDGIWDWNLQTNSVYYAPQWKQLVGCGEDDIGTTPDEWFGRIASGHLAKFHQAITELSGG
;
A
#
# COMPACT_ATOMS: atom_id res chain seq x y z
N MET A 1 -18.00 0.24 72.69
CA MET A 1 -18.50 1.51 72.08
C MET A 1 -17.48 2.12 71.12
N PHE A 2 -16.24 2.42 71.54
CA PHE A 2 -15.23 3.00 70.61
C PHE A 2 -14.72 2.00 69.56
N GLU A 3 -14.51 0.74 69.95
CA GLU A 3 -14.10 -0.34 69.02
C GLU A 3 -15.18 -0.67 67.98
N ASP A 4 -16.45 -0.66 68.36
CA ASP A 4 -17.58 -0.93 67.46
C ASP A 4 -17.72 0.15 66.37
N ILE A 5 -17.50 1.42 66.73
CA ILE A 5 -17.50 2.55 65.80
C ILE A 5 -16.31 2.44 64.82
N PHE A 6 -15.14 2.03 65.32
CA PHE A 6 -13.96 1.82 64.49
C PHE A 6 -14.12 0.66 63.51
N LEU A 7 -14.71 -0.46 63.95
CA LEU A 7 -14.99 -1.62 63.09
C LEU A 7 -16.04 -1.30 62.02
N ALA A 8 -17.07 -0.52 62.37
CA ALA A 8 -18.07 -0.08 61.41
C ALA A 8 -17.48 0.90 60.38
N ALA A 9 -16.64 1.85 60.82
CA ALA A 9 -15.98 2.80 59.93
C ALA A 9 -15.00 2.12 58.97
N SER A 10 -14.21 1.16 59.45
CA SER A 10 -13.27 0.40 58.61
C SER A 10 -13.99 -0.51 57.62
N CYS A 11 -15.10 -1.12 58.01
CA CYS A 11 -15.95 -1.92 57.10
C CYS A 11 -16.54 -1.05 55.98
N VAL A 12 -17.09 0.12 56.31
CA VAL A 12 -17.62 1.06 55.30
C VAL A 12 -16.51 1.57 54.38
N GLN A 13 -15.33 1.86 54.93
CA GLN A 13 -14.17 2.28 54.14
C GLN A 13 -13.72 1.17 53.17
N SER A 14 -13.60 -0.07 53.65
CA SER A 14 -13.24 -1.23 52.82
C SER A 14 -14.29 -1.51 51.73
N GLN A 15 -15.58 -1.36 52.02
CA GLN A 15 -16.63 -1.49 51.00
C GLN A 15 -16.55 -0.41 49.93
N ARG A 16 -16.20 0.83 50.30
CA ARG A 16 -16.02 1.93 49.33
C ARG A 16 -14.83 1.65 48.41
N GLU A 17 -13.71 1.20 48.96
CA GLU A 17 -12.52 0.86 48.19
C GLU A 17 -12.79 -0.32 47.24
N MET A 18 -13.44 -1.37 47.72
CA MET A 18 -13.77 -2.55 46.91
C MET A 18 -14.73 -2.18 45.77
N ARG A 19 -15.72 -1.31 46.05
CA ARG A 19 -16.63 -0.80 45.03
C ARG A 19 -15.92 0.06 43.99
N ALA A 20 -15.02 0.94 44.41
CA ALA A 20 -14.25 1.77 43.48
C ALA A 20 -13.35 0.93 42.56
N ILE A 21 -12.75 -0.14 43.09
CA ILE A 21 -11.95 -1.09 42.28
C ILE A 21 -12.84 -1.83 41.29
N ALA A 22 -13.99 -2.35 41.73
CA ALA A 22 -14.93 -3.04 40.84
C ALA A 22 -15.44 -2.13 39.70
N GLU A 23 -15.73 -0.87 40.01
CA GLU A 23 -16.13 0.13 39.02
C GLU A 23 -15.00 0.41 38.01
N SER A 24 -13.76 0.55 38.48
CA SER A 24 -12.60 0.74 37.61
C SER A 24 -12.29 -0.50 36.74
N GLN A 25 -12.51 -1.70 37.26
CA GLN A 25 -12.32 -2.96 36.52
C GLN A 25 -13.35 -3.09 35.40
N ALA A 26 -14.62 -2.81 35.69
CA ALA A 26 -15.68 -2.83 34.69
C ALA A 26 -15.40 -1.84 33.54
N GLN A 27 -14.99 -0.60 33.87
CA GLN A 27 -14.63 0.40 32.85
C GLN A 27 -13.47 -0.06 31.97
N LEU A 28 -12.48 -0.74 32.57
CA LEU A 28 -11.31 -1.22 31.86
C LEU A 28 -11.69 -2.37 30.91
N GLU A 29 -12.52 -3.30 31.35
CA GLU A 29 -13.04 -4.39 30.51
C GLU A 29 -13.84 -3.86 29.32
N ASP A 30 -14.73 -2.89 29.54
CA ASP A 30 -15.51 -2.25 28.46
C ASP A 30 -14.57 -1.56 27.45
N ALA A 31 -13.55 -0.83 27.94
CA ALA A 31 -12.57 -0.17 27.07
C ALA A 31 -11.71 -1.17 26.28
N TYR A 32 -11.35 -2.30 26.88
CA TYR A 32 -10.61 -3.37 26.20
C TYR A 32 -11.45 -4.03 25.12
N GLN A 33 -12.72 -4.37 25.40
CA GLN A 33 -13.62 -4.95 24.42
C GLN A 33 -13.83 -4.03 23.21
N GLU A 34 -14.00 -2.73 23.47
CA GLU A 34 -14.14 -1.75 22.39
C GLU A 34 -12.86 -1.64 21.56
N THR A 35 -11.69 -1.62 22.21
CA THR A 35 -10.40 -1.59 21.50
C THR A 35 -10.21 -2.85 20.66
N GLU A 36 -10.54 -4.03 21.19
CA GLU A 36 -10.46 -5.29 20.48
C GLU A 36 -11.37 -5.30 19.25
N ARG A 37 -12.61 -4.84 19.40
CA ARG A 37 -13.57 -4.68 18.28
C ARG A 37 -12.98 -3.81 17.18
N GLN A 38 -12.43 -2.66 17.52
CA GLN A 38 -11.83 -1.75 16.54
C GLN A 38 -10.62 -2.37 15.82
N VAL A 39 -9.78 -3.11 16.55
CA VAL A 39 -8.64 -3.82 15.95
C VAL A 39 -9.11 -4.90 14.97
N GLN A 40 -10.13 -5.67 15.34
CA GLN A 40 -10.70 -6.70 14.47
C GLN A 40 -11.30 -6.09 13.19
N GLU A 41 -12.09 -5.02 13.31
CA GLU A 41 -12.69 -4.31 12.19
C GLU A 41 -11.62 -3.78 11.23
N ARG A 42 -10.65 -3.01 11.73
CA ARG A 42 -9.57 -2.47 10.89
C ARG A 42 -8.71 -3.57 10.26
N THR A 43 -8.48 -4.66 10.96
CA THR A 43 -7.73 -5.80 10.41
C THR A 43 -8.50 -6.46 9.26
N ALA A 44 -9.82 -6.60 9.38
CA ALA A 44 -10.66 -7.14 8.32
C ALA A 44 -10.67 -6.21 7.09
N GLU A 45 -10.81 -4.90 7.30
CA GLU A 45 -10.77 -3.90 6.23
C GLU A 45 -9.43 -3.91 5.48
N LEU A 46 -8.32 -3.92 6.20
CA LEU A 46 -6.97 -3.96 5.60
C LEU A 46 -6.76 -5.23 4.78
N ARG A 47 -7.23 -6.39 5.28
CA ARG A 47 -7.14 -7.65 4.52
C ARG A 47 -7.94 -7.60 3.23
N ALA A 48 -9.17 -7.07 3.27
CA ALA A 48 -10.02 -6.94 2.09
C ALA A 48 -9.39 -5.99 1.04
N GLN A 49 -8.80 -4.88 1.48
CA GLN A 49 -8.08 -3.96 0.59
C GLN A 49 -6.84 -4.61 -0.02
N ALA A 50 -6.04 -5.31 0.78
CA ALA A 50 -4.85 -6.01 0.30
C ALA A 50 -5.20 -7.10 -0.73
N GLU A 51 -6.28 -7.86 -0.51
CA GLU A 51 -6.74 -8.86 -1.45
C GLU A 51 -7.23 -8.24 -2.77
N SER A 52 -8.01 -7.16 -2.71
CA SER A 52 -8.46 -6.42 -3.88
C SER A 52 -7.30 -5.84 -4.70
N LEU A 53 -6.28 -5.30 -4.00
CA LEU A 53 -5.05 -4.80 -4.63
C LEU A 53 -4.30 -5.95 -5.30
N SER A 54 -4.06 -7.05 -4.59
CA SER A 54 -3.34 -8.22 -5.12
C SER A 54 -4.04 -8.82 -6.35
N GLN A 55 -5.37 -8.92 -6.34
CA GLN A 55 -6.12 -9.37 -7.52
C GLN A 55 -5.99 -8.40 -8.70
N SER A 56 -5.96 -7.10 -8.43
CA SER A 56 -5.80 -6.08 -9.48
C SER A 56 -4.38 -6.09 -10.06
N GLU A 57 -3.37 -6.26 -9.22
CA GLU A 57 -1.97 -6.44 -9.62
C GLU A 57 -1.78 -7.72 -10.44
N GLU A 58 -2.42 -8.83 -10.03
CA GLU A 58 -2.38 -10.08 -10.80
C GLU A 58 -2.99 -9.89 -12.19
N ARG A 59 -4.20 -9.30 -12.26
CA ARG A 59 -4.86 -9.02 -13.55
C ARG A 59 -4.03 -8.08 -14.42
N PHE A 60 -3.44 -7.04 -13.82
CA PHE A 60 -2.54 -6.14 -14.53
C PHE A 60 -1.33 -6.90 -15.07
N ARG A 61 -0.63 -7.66 -14.21
CA ARG A 61 0.52 -8.49 -14.60
C ARG A 61 0.14 -9.44 -15.73
N MET A 62 -0.99 -10.13 -15.64
CA MET A 62 -1.47 -11.01 -16.71
C MET A 62 -1.76 -10.26 -18.01
N ALA A 63 -2.41 -9.09 -17.95
CA ALA A 63 -2.68 -8.27 -19.13
C ALA A 63 -1.38 -7.79 -19.81
N VAL A 64 -0.39 -7.39 -19.00
CA VAL A 64 0.95 -6.97 -19.45
C VAL A 64 1.74 -8.13 -20.04
N HIS A 65 1.70 -9.31 -19.42
CA HIS A 65 2.36 -10.50 -19.96
C HIS A 65 1.68 -11.00 -21.24
N GLY A 66 0.36 -10.84 -21.36
CA GLY A 66 -0.42 -11.27 -22.51
C GLY A 66 -0.26 -10.37 -23.74
N SER A 67 0.07 -9.09 -23.57
CA SER A 67 0.19 -8.16 -24.69
C SER A 67 1.48 -8.31 -25.50
N GLN A 68 2.53 -8.99 -24.98
CA GLN A 68 3.88 -8.93 -25.60
C GLN A 68 4.32 -7.49 -25.93
N ASP A 69 3.70 -6.49 -25.30
CA ASP A 69 4.02 -5.09 -25.49
C ASP A 69 4.94 -4.74 -24.33
N GLY A 70 6.22 -4.57 -24.66
CA GLY A 70 7.18 -4.22 -23.63
C GLY A 70 6.83 -2.85 -23.05
N ILE A 71 6.50 -2.83 -21.76
CA ILE A 71 6.22 -1.59 -21.03
C ILE A 71 7.52 -0.82 -20.88
N TRP A 72 7.45 0.47 -21.20
CA TRP A 72 8.48 1.43 -20.87
C TRP A 72 7.83 2.64 -20.19
N ASP A 73 8.49 3.16 -19.16
CA ASP A 73 8.05 4.36 -18.45
C ASP A 73 9.19 5.37 -18.45
N TRP A 74 8.94 6.55 -19.01
CA TRP A 74 9.94 7.62 -19.09
C TRP A 74 9.60 8.73 -18.11
N ASN A 75 10.45 8.86 -17.09
CA ASN A 75 10.44 10.00 -16.21
C ASN A 75 11.19 11.18 -16.84
N LEU A 76 10.45 12.19 -17.28
CA LEU A 76 10.98 13.40 -17.91
C LEU A 76 11.74 14.33 -16.94
N GLN A 77 11.48 14.27 -15.63
CA GLN A 77 12.19 15.10 -14.64
C GLN A 77 13.59 14.57 -14.35
N THR A 78 13.72 13.25 -14.21
CA THR A 78 15.00 12.58 -13.94
C THR A 78 15.70 12.12 -15.22
N ASN A 79 15.02 12.27 -16.36
CA ASN A 79 15.44 11.79 -17.67
C ASN A 79 15.81 10.29 -17.67
N SER A 80 15.07 9.48 -16.92
CA SER A 80 15.32 8.04 -16.77
C SER A 80 14.16 7.23 -17.34
N VAL A 81 14.48 6.17 -18.07
CA VAL A 81 13.50 5.23 -18.61
C VAL A 81 13.60 3.90 -17.88
N TYR A 82 12.47 3.41 -17.39
CA TYR A 82 12.31 2.03 -16.94
C TYR A 82 11.88 1.19 -18.13
N TYR A 83 12.64 0.14 -18.43
CA TYR A 83 12.28 -0.87 -19.42
C TYR A 83 11.90 -2.17 -18.71
N ALA A 84 10.68 -2.66 -18.93
CA ALA A 84 10.26 -3.95 -18.40
C ALA A 84 11.13 -5.09 -18.97
N PRO A 85 11.43 -6.15 -18.20
CA PRO A 85 12.25 -7.28 -18.67
C PRO A 85 11.73 -7.93 -19.97
N GLN A 86 10.41 -7.99 -20.14
CA GLN A 86 9.77 -8.51 -21.35
C GLN A 86 10.10 -7.65 -22.56
N TRP A 87 10.16 -6.31 -22.40
CA TRP A 87 10.60 -5.40 -23.47
C TRP A 87 12.01 -5.76 -23.93
N LYS A 88 12.93 -5.99 -23.00
CA LYS A 88 14.33 -6.38 -23.31
C LYS A 88 14.38 -7.69 -24.12
N GLN A 89 13.55 -8.67 -23.75
CA GLN A 89 13.42 -9.93 -24.48
C GLN A 89 12.84 -9.72 -25.90
N LEU A 90 11.84 -8.85 -26.04
CA LEU A 90 11.22 -8.53 -27.33
C LEU A 90 12.18 -7.86 -28.31
N VAL A 91 13.08 -6.98 -27.83
CA VAL A 91 14.11 -6.35 -28.66
C VAL A 91 15.42 -7.15 -28.76
N GLY A 92 15.45 -8.37 -28.21
CA GLY A 92 16.58 -9.30 -28.33
C GLY A 92 17.85 -8.88 -27.58
N CYS A 93 17.71 -8.17 -26.46
CA CYS A 93 18.84 -7.68 -25.67
C CYS A 93 19.00 -8.46 -24.36
N GLY A 94 20.25 -8.69 -23.94
CA GLY A 94 20.54 -9.23 -22.61
C GLY A 94 20.15 -8.25 -21.49
N GLU A 95 19.89 -8.76 -20.28
CA GLU A 95 19.49 -7.93 -19.13
C GLU A 95 20.48 -6.79 -18.83
N ASP A 96 21.77 -7.01 -19.12
CA ASP A 96 22.89 -6.08 -18.90
C ASP A 96 23.23 -5.21 -20.13
N ASP A 97 22.57 -5.41 -21.27
CA ASP A 97 22.90 -4.77 -22.56
C ASP A 97 22.13 -3.45 -22.81
N ILE A 98 21.28 -3.03 -21.86
CA ILE A 98 20.42 -1.84 -21.97
C ILE A 98 20.50 -1.02 -20.68
N GLY A 99 20.95 0.22 -20.81
CA GLY A 99 20.93 1.24 -19.75
C GLY A 99 19.54 1.83 -19.48
N THR A 100 19.50 2.89 -18.67
CA THR A 100 18.26 3.59 -18.25
C THR A 100 18.03 4.89 -19.03
N THR A 101 18.71 5.08 -20.16
CA THR A 101 18.68 6.34 -20.91
C THR A 101 17.72 6.28 -22.10
N PRO A 102 16.95 7.36 -22.39
CA PRO A 102 16.05 7.39 -23.55
C PRO A 102 16.77 7.19 -24.89
N ASP A 103 18.04 7.58 -24.98
CA ASP A 103 18.84 7.52 -26.21
C ASP A 103 19.00 6.10 -26.76
N GLU A 104 19.00 5.08 -25.90
CA GLU A 104 19.04 3.67 -26.30
C GLU A 104 17.75 3.20 -26.99
N TRP A 105 16.60 3.77 -26.61
CA TRP A 105 15.33 3.49 -27.28
C TRP A 105 15.26 4.18 -28.64
N PHE A 106 15.65 5.46 -28.70
CA PHE A 106 15.67 6.22 -29.96
C PHE A 106 16.67 5.66 -30.98
N GLY A 107 17.82 5.14 -30.54
CA GLY A 107 18.81 4.52 -31.42
C GLY A 107 18.36 3.19 -32.06
N ARG A 108 17.40 2.49 -31.46
CA ARG A 108 16.90 1.18 -31.91
C ARG A 108 15.63 1.25 -32.76
N ILE A 109 14.89 2.35 -32.67
CA ILE A 109 13.83 2.64 -33.65
C ILE A 109 14.50 2.91 -34.98
N ALA A 110 14.38 1.98 -35.94
CA ALA A 110 14.90 2.15 -37.29
C ALA A 110 14.56 3.56 -37.81
N SER A 111 15.54 4.23 -38.42
CA SER A 111 15.50 5.63 -38.84
C SER A 111 14.27 6.04 -39.69
N GLY A 112 13.50 5.07 -40.22
CA GLY A 112 12.21 5.30 -40.90
C GLY A 112 10.97 5.46 -40.00
N HIS A 113 11.02 5.11 -38.72
CA HIS A 113 9.89 5.24 -37.78
C HIS A 113 9.96 6.49 -36.89
N LEU A 114 11.14 7.07 -36.68
CA LEU A 114 11.33 8.31 -35.92
C LEU A 114 10.63 9.51 -36.55
N ALA A 115 10.63 9.62 -37.89
CA ALA A 115 9.94 10.71 -38.59
C ALA A 115 8.42 10.69 -38.36
N LYS A 116 7.81 9.50 -38.35
CA LYS A 116 6.38 9.32 -38.07
C LYS A 116 6.04 9.55 -36.60
N PHE A 117 6.92 9.13 -35.70
CA PHE A 117 6.75 9.30 -34.26
C PHE A 117 6.86 10.77 -33.83
N HIS A 118 7.83 11.52 -34.37
CA HIS A 118 7.99 12.95 -34.10
C HIS A 118 6.80 13.77 -34.63
N GLN A 119 6.25 13.38 -35.78
CA GLN A 119 5.04 13.98 -36.34
C GLN A 119 3.81 13.74 -35.43
N ALA A 120 3.61 12.51 -34.95
CA ALA A 120 2.48 12.16 -34.08
C ALA A 120 2.53 12.84 -32.71
N ILE A 121 3.72 12.98 -32.10
CA ILE A 121 3.88 13.72 -30.84
C ILE A 121 3.58 15.21 -31.04
N THR A 122 4.02 15.80 -32.16
CA THR A 122 3.76 17.22 -32.45
C THR A 122 2.26 17.49 -32.66
N GLU A 123 1.54 16.55 -33.28
CA GLU A 123 0.08 16.64 -33.47
C GLU A 123 -0.70 16.48 -32.15
N LEU A 124 -0.23 15.64 -31.21
CA LEU A 124 -0.86 15.47 -29.89
C LEU A 124 -0.51 16.58 -28.89
N SER A 125 0.61 17.27 -29.08
CA SER A 125 1.07 18.38 -28.22
C SER A 125 0.60 19.76 -28.69
N GLY A 126 -0.01 19.82 -29.87
CA GLY A 126 -0.47 21.06 -30.53
C GLY A 126 -1.98 21.28 -30.50
N GLY A 127 -2.71 20.55 -29.65
CA GLY A 127 -4.15 20.73 -29.39
C GLY A 127 -4.42 21.28 -28.00
#